data_AF-A0A2M7BK24-F1
#
_entry.id   AF-A0A2M7BK24-F1
#
_cell.length_a   1.000
_cell.length_b   1.000
_cell.length_c   1.000
_cell.angle_alpha   90.00
_cell.angle_beta   90.00
_cell.angle_gamma   90.00
#
_symmetry.space_group_name_H-M   'P 1'
#
loop_
_entity.id
_entity.type
_entity.pdbx_description
1 polymer ?
#
loop_
_entity_poly.entity_id
_entity_poly.type
_entity_poly.pdbx_seq_one_letter_code
_entity_poly.pdbx_strand_id
1 'polypeptide(L)'
;ESEKNRLENLAIITPNDEVKFVIGNREDFVYAKSIISAHLSRRNDLKPPLLSPISGRISPGILARWILEDHLDVRLQIQLHKVIWGAEKRGV
;
A
#
# COMPACT_ATOMS: atom_id res chain seq x y z
N GLU A 1 -2.07 2.69 16.62
CA GLU A 1 -2.28 1.56 15.69
C GLU A 1 -0.98 1.08 15.01
N SER A 2 -0.14 1.94 14.43
CA SER A 2 1.11 1.53 13.76
C SER A 2 2.07 0.70 14.62
N GLU A 3 2.10 0.93 15.93
CA GLU A 3 2.91 0.18 16.90
C GLU A 3 2.50 -1.30 17.05
N LYS A 4 1.31 -1.70 16.55
CA LYS A 4 0.86 -3.10 16.56
C LYS A 4 1.44 -3.93 15.42
N ASN A 5 2.14 -3.30 14.47
CA ASN A 5 2.75 -3.99 13.34
C ASN A 5 4.05 -4.69 13.76
N ARG A 6 4.15 -6.00 13.51
CA ARG A 6 5.40 -6.76 13.68
C ARG A 6 6.30 -6.59 12.45
N LEU A 7 7.03 -5.47 12.39
CA LEU A 7 7.86 -5.10 11.24
C LEU A 7 8.99 -6.11 10.94
N GLU A 8 9.42 -6.89 11.93
CA GLU A 8 10.37 -7.99 11.75
C GLU A 8 9.95 -8.99 10.67
N ASN A 9 8.64 -9.14 10.43
CA ASN A 9 8.12 -10.01 9.38
C ASN A 9 8.56 -9.57 7.97
N LEU A 10 8.90 -8.29 7.77
CA LEU A 10 9.41 -7.80 6.47
C LEU A 10 10.79 -8.37 6.14
N ALA A 11 11.53 -8.91 7.11
CA ALA A 11 12.83 -9.55 6.85
C ALA A 11 12.70 -10.94 6.22
N ILE A 12 11.57 -11.64 6.45
CA ILE A 12 11.37 -13.04 6.04
C ILE A 12 10.50 -13.19 4.78
N ILE A 13 10.05 -12.09 4.17
CA ILE A 13 9.29 -12.12 2.92
C ILE A 13 10.16 -12.60 1.76
N THR A 14 9.50 -13.31 0.83
CA THR A 14 10.10 -13.90 -0.36
C THR A 14 9.55 -13.22 -1.62
N PRO A 15 10.16 -13.47 -2.81
CA PRO A 15 9.63 -12.97 -4.08
C PRO A 15 8.18 -13.42 -4.39
N ASN A 16 7.69 -14.48 -3.73
CA ASN A 16 6.32 -14.95 -3.91
C ASN A 16 5.30 -14.12 -3.13
N ASP A 17 5.73 -13.38 -2.12
CA ASP A 17 4.88 -12.59 -1.25
C ASP A 17 4.60 -11.18 -1.80
N GLU A 18 3.59 -10.52 -1.26
CA GLU A 18 3.29 -9.11 -1.54
C GLU A 18 3.10 -8.33 -0.23
N VAL A 19 3.67 -7.13 -0.18
CA VAL A 19 3.44 -6.19 0.93
C VAL A 19 2.47 -5.13 0.47
N LYS A 20 1.39 -4.93 1.24
CA LYS A 20 0.34 -3.95 0.93
C LYS A 20 0.14 -2.97 2.08
N PHE A 21 0.17 -1.70 1.75
CA PHE A 21 -0.15 -0.59 2.64
C PHE A 21 -1.55 -0.06 2.31
N VAL A 22 -2.38 0.09 3.33
CA VAL A 22 -3.72 0.68 3.22
C VAL A 22 -3.62 2.14 3.65
N ILE A 23 -3.97 3.06 2.74
CA ILE A 23 -3.75 4.51 2.91
C ILE A 23 -5.08 5.21 3.05
N GLY A 24 -5.30 5.87 4.20
CA GLY A 24 -6.50 6.64 4.49
C GLY A 24 -6.32 8.16 4.44
N ASN A 25 -5.08 8.66 4.56
CA ASN A 25 -4.72 10.07 4.56
C ASN A 25 -3.25 10.26 4.14
N ARG A 26 -2.74 11.49 4.24
CA ARG A 26 -1.36 11.83 3.84
C ARG A 26 -0.34 11.29 4.84
N GLU A 27 -0.67 11.24 6.12
CA GLU A 27 0.18 10.72 7.19
C GLU A 27 0.46 9.22 7.00
N ASP A 28 -0.57 8.44 6.63
CA ASP A 28 -0.46 7.03 6.28
C ASP A 28 0.48 6.83 5.08
N PHE A 29 0.39 7.70 4.07
CA PHE A 29 1.28 7.66 2.91
C PHE A 29 2.73 7.93 3.29
N VAL A 30 2.98 8.96 4.12
CA VAL A 30 4.33 9.28 4.62
C VAL A 30 4.89 8.14 5.47
N TYR A 31 4.06 7.53 6.31
CA TYR A 31 4.45 6.34 7.08
C TYR A 31 4.78 5.15 6.18
N ALA A 32 3.94 4.86 5.18
CA ALA A 32 4.21 3.77 4.23
C ALA A 32 5.53 4.00 3.49
N LYS A 33 5.78 5.23 3.01
CA LYS A 33 7.03 5.61 2.37
C LYS A 33 8.25 5.38 3.27
N SER A 34 8.17 5.73 4.56
CA SER A 34 9.29 5.54 5.48
C SER A 34 9.60 4.05 5.70
N ILE A 35 8.57 3.21 5.85
CA ILE A 35 8.73 1.75 5.96
C ILE A 35 9.33 1.16 4.67
N ILE A 36 8.83 1.57 3.50
CA ILE A 36 9.33 1.08 2.20
C ILE A 36 10.82 1.41 2.07
N SER A 37 11.20 2.67 2.33
CA SER A 37 12.59 3.12 2.26
C SER A 37 13.50 2.36 3.23
N ALA A 38 13.04 2.15 4.46
CA ALA A 38 13.83 1.51 5.51
C ALA A 38 14.00 0.00 5.30
N HIS A 39 12.99 -0.70 4.77
CA HIS A 39 12.96 -2.17 4.79
C HIS A 39 12.89 -2.85 3.42
N LEU A 40 12.31 -2.19 2.40
CA LEU A 40 11.94 -2.85 1.14
C LEU A 40 12.75 -2.33 -0.05
N SER A 41 13.15 -1.05 -0.08
CA SER A 41 13.82 -0.44 -1.25
C SER A 41 15.18 -1.06 -1.61
N ARG A 42 15.82 -1.81 -0.71
CA ARG A 42 17.11 -2.49 -0.97
C ARG A 42 16.94 -3.96 -1.42
N ARG A 43 15.71 -4.46 -1.47
CA ARG A 43 15.38 -5.86 -1.77
C ARG A 43 14.91 -5.99 -3.22
N ASN A 44 15.87 -5.97 -4.16
CA ASN A 44 15.60 -6.00 -5.61
C ASN A 44 14.95 -7.30 -6.10
N ASP A 45 14.95 -8.35 -5.27
CA ASP A 45 14.31 -9.64 -5.55
C ASP A 45 12.80 -9.63 -5.31
N LEU A 46 12.29 -8.62 -4.59
CA LEU A 46 10.88 -8.55 -4.21
C LEU A 46 10.04 -7.78 -5.23
N LYS A 47 8.74 -8.09 -5.26
CA LYS A 47 7.76 -7.31 -6.02
C LYS A 47 7.62 -5.90 -5.41
N PRO A 48 7.40 -4.86 -6.24
CA PRO A 48 7.10 -3.53 -5.74
C PRO A 48 5.89 -3.54 -4.79
N PRO A 49 5.99 -2.86 -3.62
CA PRO A 49 4.91 -2.80 -2.65
C PRO A 49 3.62 -2.20 -3.23
N LEU A 50 2.48 -2.63 -2.69
CA LEU A 50 1.16 -2.17 -3.08
C LEU A 50 0.71 -1.02 -2.17
N LEU A 51 0.21 0.06 -2.76
CA LEU A 51 -0.48 1.14 -2.05
C LEU A 51 -1.96 1.11 -2.44
N SER A 52 -2.83 0.89 -1.46
CA SER A 52 -4.27 0.79 -1.66
C SER A 52 -5.00 1.91 -0.92
N PRO A 53 -5.85 2.70 -1.58
CA PRO A 53 -6.64 3.71 -0.90
C PRO A 53 -7.75 3.07 -0.07
N ILE A 54 -8.07 3.65 1.09
CA ILE A 54 -9.32 3.36 1.79
C ILE A 54 -10.47 3.95 0.97
N SER A 55 -11.31 3.07 0.43
CA SER A 55 -12.51 3.47 -0.32
C SER A 55 -13.36 4.46 0.48
N GLY A 56 -13.77 5.55 -0.17
CA GLY A 56 -14.58 6.60 0.44
C GLY A 56 -13.80 7.62 1.28
N ARG A 57 -12.50 7.39 1.57
CA ARG A 57 -11.66 8.38 2.27
C ARG A 57 -10.74 9.15 1.35
N ILE A 58 -9.98 8.44 0.51
CA ILE A 58 -9.13 9.06 -0.52
C ILE A 58 -9.45 8.45 -1.88
N SER A 59 -9.47 9.28 -2.92
CA SER A 59 -9.65 8.78 -4.27
C SER A 59 -8.36 8.13 -4.77
N PRO A 60 -8.45 7.09 -5.62
CA PRO A 60 -7.27 6.51 -6.26
C PRO A 60 -6.41 7.54 -7.01
N GLY A 61 -7.04 8.56 -7.60
CA GLY A 61 -6.33 9.64 -8.31
C GLY A 61 -5.47 10.52 -7.40
N ILE A 62 -5.92 10.78 -6.16
CA ILE A 62 -5.09 11.50 -5.18
C ILE A 62 -3.87 10.66 -4.80
N LEU A 63 -4.07 9.37 -4.51
CA LEU A 63 -2.96 8.48 -4.16
C LEU A 63 -1.99 8.29 -5.32
N ALA A 64 -2.49 8.16 -6.55
CA ALA A 64 -1.67 8.11 -7.75
C ALA A 64 -0.79 9.35 -7.89
N ARG A 65 -1.37 10.55 -7.64
CA ARG A 65 -0.62 11.80 -7.70
C ARG A 65 0.52 11.81 -6.69
N TRP A 66 0.29 11.41 -5.44
CA TRP A 66 1.35 11.35 -4.43
C TRP A 66 2.46 10.35 -4.79
N ILE A 67 2.11 9.19 -5.36
CA ILE A 67 3.08 8.20 -5.84
C ILE A 67 3.97 8.81 -6.94
N LEU A 68 3.38 9.53 -7.89
CA LEU A 68 4.09 10.18 -8.99
C LEU A 68 4.97 11.34 -8.51
N GLU A 69 4.46 12.19 -7.63
CA GLU A 69 5.20 13.32 -7.02
C GLU A 69 6.46 12.85 -6.29
N ASP A 70 6.36 11.73 -5.58
CA ASP A 70 7.48 11.19 -4.79
C ASP A 70 8.35 10.19 -5.56
N HIS A 71 8.03 9.91 -6.83
CA HIS A 71 8.72 8.94 -7.69
C HIS A 71 8.93 7.56 -7.01
N LEU A 72 7.90 7.07 -6.31
CA LEU A 72 8.00 5.81 -5.59
C LEU A 72 7.89 4.60 -6.53
N ASP A 73 8.80 3.63 -6.36
CA ASP A 73 8.71 2.33 -7.03
C ASP A 73 7.72 1.41 -6.31
N VAL A 74 6.44 1.61 -6.63
CA VAL A 74 5.29 0.97 -5.98
C VAL A 74 4.17 0.76 -6.98
N ARG A 75 3.22 -0.10 -6.65
CA ARG A 75 2.02 -0.34 -7.46
C ARG A 75 0.78 0.21 -6.76
N LEU A 76 0.00 1.02 -7.48
CA LEU A 76 -1.32 1.42 -7.01
C LEU A 76 -2.29 0.24 -7.13
N GLN A 77 -2.93 -0.15 -6.02
CA GLN A 77 -3.94 -1.20 -6.00
C GLN A 77 -5.30 -0.62 -5.61
N ILE A 78 -6.27 -0.68 -6.52
CA ILE A 78 -7.66 -0.33 -6.21
C ILE A 78 -8.35 -1.54 -5.56
N GLN A 79 -9.24 -1.29 -4.61
CA GLN A 79 -10.14 -2.31 -4.05
C GLN A 79 -11.19 -2.71 -5.10
N LEU A 80 -10.78 -3.53 -6.09
CA LEU A 80 -11.58 -3.87 -7.27
C LEU A 80 -12.97 -4.40 -6.92
N HIS A 81 -13.10 -5.18 -5.84
CA HIS A 81 -14.41 -5.70 -5.42
C HIS A 81 -15.45 -4.59 -5.15
N LYS A 82 -15.02 -3.44 -4.64
CA LYS A 82 -15.91 -2.29 -4.41
C LYS A 82 -16.31 -1.60 -5.71
N VAL A 83 -15.48 -1.70 -6.74
CA VAL A 83 -15.78 -1.17 -8.08
C VAL A 83 -16.72 -2.10 -8.83
N ILE A 84 -16.47 -3.42 -8.76
CA ILE A 84 -17.23 -4.44 -9.50
C ILE A 84 -18.61 -4.65 -8.87
N TRP A 85 -18.68 -4.83 -7.55
CA TRP A 85 -19.92 -5.21 -6.87
C TRP A 85 -20.55 -4.07 -6.05
N GLY A 86 -19.82 -2.97 -5.84
CA GLY A 86 -20.24 -1.84 -5.02
C GLY A 86 -19.70 -1.91 -3.58
N ALA A 87 -19.44 -0.73 -2.99
CA ALA A 87 -18.72 -0.59 -1.72
C ALA A 87 -19.38 -1.29 -0.52
N GLU A 88 -20.70 -1.45 -0.54
CA GLU A 88 -21.49 -2.02 0.56
C GLU A 88 -21.76 -3.53 0.42
N LYS A 89 -21.37 -4.14 -0.72
CA LYS A 89 -21.56 -5.59 -0.92
C LYS A 89 -20.54 -6.37 -0.09
N ARG A 90 -21.04 -7.36 0.64
CA ARG A 90 -20.26 -8.28 1.49
C ARG A 90 -20.32 -9.68 0.89
N GLY A 91 -19.27 -10.47 1.09
CA GLY A 91 -19.18 -11.87 0.62
C GLY A 91 -18.94 -12.01 -0.88
N VAL A 92 -18.29 -11.02 -1.49
CA VAL A 92 -17.95 -10.94 -2.92
C VAL A 92 -16.44 -10.88 -3.13
#